data_AF-A0A3N0CRY1-F1
#
_entry.id   AF-A0A3N0CRY1-F1
#
_cell.length_a   1.000
_cell.length_b   1.000
_cell.length_c   1.000
_cell.angle_alpha   90.00
_cell.angle_beta   90.00
_cell.angle_gamma   90.00
#
_symmetry.space_group_name_H-M   'P 1'
#
loop_
_entity.id
_entity.type
_entity.pdbx_description
1 polymer ?
#
loop_
_entity_poly.entity_id
_entity_poly.type
_entity_poly.pdbx_seq_one_letter_code
_entity_poly.pdbx_strand_id
1 'polypeptide(L)'
;MSETAQLISIAVGLVGLLGAAWRWGRPKWREFRKDVISVRDTLIGRDPIIDTVTKAVLTEKRPSIGELQAETDRKVEYAIGKLHVIEHEVMNNDGSSLKDSVHRIEGRLASGDDRFERIEGQMDEVLTGSTERLDRFEDILRTLAEGQNLVWPAIKAAVESTPADPATPGS
;
A
#
# COMPACT_ATOMS: atom_id res chain seq x y z
N MET A 1 -25.40 59.64 -69.69
CA MET A 1 -26.10 58.52 -69.02
C MET A 1 -26.09 58.82 -67.53
N SER A 2 -27.25 58.81 -66.87
CA SER A 2 -27.48 59.46 -65.57
C SER A 2 -26.91 58.68 -64.38
N GLU A 3 -26.38 59.41 -63.39
CA GLU A 3 -25.81 58.91 -62.12
C GLU A 3 -26.76 57.95 -61.38
N THR A 4 -28.07 58.09 -61.59
CA THR A 4 -29.11 57.20 -61.06
C THR A 4 -28.97 55.75 -61.52
N ALA A 5 -28.52 55.51 -62.76
CA ALA A 5 -28.31 54.16 -63.27
C ALA A 5 -27.08 53.48 -62.63
N GLN A 6 -26.03 54.26 -62.32
CA GLN A 6 -24.85 53.75 -61.63
C GLN A 6 -25.17 53.38 -60.18
N LEU A 7 -25.91 54.22 -59.45
CA LEU A 7 -26.31 53.94 -58.06
C LEU A 7 -27.18 52.68 -57.95
N ILE A 8 -28.12 52.47 -58.87
CA ILE A 8 -28.97 51.27 -58.89
C ILE A 8 -28.11 50.02 -59.16
N SER A 9 -27.16 50.08 -60.10
CA SER A 9 -26.30 48.93 -60.41
C SER A 9 -25.42 48.52 -59.23
N ILE A 10 -24.87 49.50 -58.49
CA ILE A 10 -24.06 49.25 -57.29
C ILE A 10 -24.91 48.66 -56.17
N ALA A 11 -26.12 49.20 -55.96
CA ALA A 11 -27.03 48.69 -54.94
C ALA A 11 -27.43 47.23 -55.21
N VAL A 12 -27.76 46.88 -56.46
CA VAL A 12 -28.09 45.50 -56.85
C VAL A 12 -26.88 44.56 -56.69
N GLY A 13 -25.68 45.04 -57.04
CA GLY A 13 -24.43 44.30 -56.85
C GLY A 13 -24.14 44.01 -55.37
N LEU A 14 -24.33 45.01 -54.49
CA LEU A 14 -24.12 44.87 -53.05
C LEU A 14 -25.13 43.90 -52.40
N VAL A 15 -26.41 43.98 -52.78
CA VAL A 15 -27.44 43.06 -52.27
C VAL A 15 -27.17 41.63 -52.74
N GLY A 16 -26.74 41.44 -53.99
CA GLY A 16 -26.32 40.13 -54.51
C GLY A 16 -25.14 39.54 -53.74
N LEU A 17 -24.11 40.36 -53.46
CA LEU A 17 -22.93 39.95 -52.68
C LEU A 17 -23.30 39.62 -51.22
N LEU A 18 -24.13 40.43 -50.57
CA LEU A 18 -24.64 40.17 -49.22
C LEU A 18 -25.47 38.88 -49.16
N GLY A 19 -26.32 38.63 -50.16
CA GLY A 19 -27.10 37.40 -50.26
C GLY A 19 -26.22 36.16 -50.45
N ALA A 20 -25.19 36.24 -51.29
CA ALA A 20 -24.23 35.16 -51.52
C ALA A 20 -23.37 34.90 -50.27
N ALA A 21 -22.87 35.96 -49.63
CA ALA A 21 -22.13 35.87 -48.37
C ALA A 21 -22.98 35.26 -47.25
N TRP A 22 -24.27 35.61 -47.17
CA TRP A 22 -25.20 35.01 -46.21
C TRP A 22 -25.43 33.53 -46.48
N ARG A 23 -25.58 33.12 -47.74
CA ARG A 23 -25.81 31.72 -48.11
C ARG A 23 -24.62 30.82 -47.75
N TRP A 24 -23.40 31.31 -47.88
CA TRP A 24 -22.18 30.58 -47.49
C TRP A 24 -21.81 30.73 -46.01
N GLY A 25 -22.15 31.84 -45.37
CA GLY A 25 -21.94 32.06 -43.93
C GLY A 25 -22.94 31.32 -43.03
N ARG A 26 -24.15 31.06 -43.52
CA ARG A 26 -25.23 30.39 -42.75
C ARG A 26 -24.87 29.02 -42.17
N PRO A 27 -24.22 28.07 -42.89
CA PRO A 27 -23.85 26.78 -42.30
C PRO A 27 -22.80 26.95 -41.19
N LYS A 28 -21.77 27.78 -41.40
CA LYS A 28 -20.75 28.05 -40.38
C LYS A 28 -21.32 28.77 -39.15
N TRP A 29 -22.28 29.66 -39.34
CA TRP A 29 -22.99 30.30 -38.22
C TRP A 29 -23.74 29.28 -37.35
N ARG A 30 -24.31 28.23 -37.98
CA ARG A 30 -25.00 27.17 -37.25
C ARG A 30 -24.05 26.33 -36.40
N GLU A 31 -22.85 26.04 -36.89
CA GLU A 31 -21.80 25.35 -36.12
C GLU A 31 -21.30 26.22 -34.96
N PHE A 32 -20.97 27.48 -35.24
CA PHE A 32 -20.54 28.43 -34.21
C PHE A 32 -21.57 28.59 -33.09
N ARG A 33 -22.87 28.63 -33.42
CA ARG A 33 -23.93 28.66 -32.38
C ARG A 33 -23.95 27.40 -31.54
N LYS A 34 -23.71 26.22 -32.12
CA LYS A 34 -23.65 24.97 -31.34
C LYS A 34 -22.46 24.99 -30.39
N ASP A 35 -21.31 25.47 -30.84
CA ASP A 35 -20.11 25.56 -30.00
C ASP A 35 -20.30 26.58 -28.87
N VAL A 36 -20.88 27.74 -29.16
CA VAL A 36 -21.19 28.75 -28.13
C VAL A 36 -22.20 28.22 -27.11
N ILE A 37 -23.22 27.47 -27.55
CA ILE A 37 -24.18 26.83 -26.64
C ILE A 37 -23.50 25.75 -25.79
N SER A 38 -22.62 24.93 -26.38
CA SER A 38 -21.85 23.91 -25.64
C SER A 38 -20.91 24.52 -24.61
N VAL A 39 -20.22 25.61 -24.97
CA VAL A 39 -19.32 26.33 -24.06
C VAL A 39 -20.12 26.99 -22.94
N ARG A 40 -21.28 27.58 -23.26
CA ARG A 40 -22.20 28.11 -22.25
C ARG A 40 -22.72 27.02 -21.30
N ASP A 41 -23.12 25.87 -21.83
CA ASP A 41 -23.62 24.74 -21.04
C ASP A 41 -22.53 24.15 -20.14
N THR A 42 -21.26 24.24 -20.57
CA THR A 42 -20.10 23.85 -19.76
C THR A 42 -19.77 24.89 -18.68
N LEU A 43 -19.93 26.18 -18.98
CA LEU A 43 -19.68 27.28 -18.05
C LEU A 43 -20.76 27.38 -16.95
N ILE A 44 -22.02 27.21 -17.31
CA ILE A 44 -23.16 27.40 -16.38
C ILE A 44 -23.48 26.11 -15.61
N GLY A 45 -23.07 24.95 -16.12
CA GLY A 45 -23.52 23.65 -15.61
C GLY A 45 -24.90 23.30 -16.16
N ARG A 46 -25.19 22.01 -16.29
CA ARG A 46 -26.47 21.53 -16.83
C ARG A 46 -27.18 20.72 -15.76
N ASP A 47 -28.40 21.16 -15.43
CA ASP A 47 -29.30 20.38 -14.58
C ASP A 47 -29.69 19.07 -15.29
N PRO A 48 -29.83 17.97 -14.54
CA PRO A 48 -30.17 16.69 -15.12
C PRO A 48 -31.53 16.78 -15.82
N ILE A 49 -31.58 16.39 -17.09
CA ILE A 49 -32.85 16.22 -17.79
C ILE A 49 -33.49 14.95 -17.26
N ILE A 50 -34.57 15.15 -16.51
CA ILE A 50 -35.40 14.08 -15.97
C ILE A 50 -36.60 13.93 -16.91
N ASP A 51 -36.84 12.71 -17.37
CA ASP A 51 -38.08 12.38 -18.07
C ASP A 51 -39.27 12.61 -17.12
N THR A 52 -40.18 13.51 -17.48
CA THR A 52 -41.32 13.87 -16.63
C THR A 52 -42.32 12.73 -16.47
N VAL A 53 -42.34 11.76 -17.39
CA VAL A 53 -43.27 10.61 -17.37
C VAL A 53 -42.67 9.44 -16.60
N THR A 54 -41.41 9.11 -16.86
CA THR A 54 -40.75 7.92 -16.30
C THR A 54 -39.86 8.22 -15.09
N LYS A 55 -39.63 9.51 -14.78
CA LYS A 55 -38.67 10.01 -13.77
C LYS A 55 -37.23 9.50 -13.95
N ALA A 56 -36.93 8.90 -15.09
CA ALA A 56 -35.59 8.42 -15.41
C ALA A 56 -34.69 9.61 -15.78
N VAL A 57 -33.47 9.62 -15.23
CA VAL A 57 -32.47 10.63 -15.54
C VAL A 57 -31.84 10.27 -16.89
N LEU A 58 -32.12 11.05 -17.92
CA LEU A 58 -31.65 10.77 -19.29
C LEU A 58 -30.24 11.30 -19.55
N THR A 59 -29.76 12.25 -18.75
CA THR A 59 -28.39 12.76 -18.78
C THR A 59 -27.93 13.16 -17.38
N GLU A 60 -26.76 12.66 -16.98
CA GLU A 60 -26.12 12.90 -15.69
C GLU A 60 -25.73 14.39 -15.51
N LYS A 61 -25.91 14.93 -14.30
CA LYS A 61 -25.58 16.32 -13.97
C LYS A 61 -24.09 16.54 -14.20
N ARG A 62 -23.73 17.48 -15.09
CA ARG A 62 -22.34 17.92 -15.23
C ARG A 62 -22.10 19.09 -14.28
N PRO A 63 -21.14 18.97 -13.33
CA PRO A 63 -20.86 20.05 -12.39
C PRO A 63 -20.34 21.28 -13.15
N SER A 64 -20.78 22.45 -12.73
CA SER A 64 -20.32 23.70 -13.34
C SER A 64 -18.85 23.94 -13.01
N ILE A 65 -18.16 24.75 -13.82
CA ILE A 65 -16.79 25.17 -13.53
C ILE A 65 -16.71 25.87 -12.16
N GLY A 66 -17.75 26.60 -11.76
CA GLY A 66 -17.83 27.22 -10.44
C GLY A 66 -17.95 26.21 -9.28
N GLU A 67 -18.70 25.12 -9.46
CA GLU A 67 -18.78 24.03 -8.47
C GLU A 67 -17.43 23.29 -8.35
N LEU A 68 -16.76 23.06 -9.48
CA LEU A 68 -15.41 22.46 -9.50
C LEU A 68 -14.35 23.37 -8.89
N GLN A 69 -14.43 24.68 -9.13
CA GLN A 69 -13.55 25.67 -8.49
C GLN A 69 -13.80 25.73 -6.98
N ALA A 70 -15.06 25.77 -6.54
CA ALA A 70 -15.39 25.76 -5.11
C ALA A 70 -14.94 24.48 -4.40
N GLU A 71 -14.99 23.32 -5.06
CA GLU A 71 -14.47 22.08 -4.51
C GLU A 71 -12.93 22.08 -4.44
N THR A 72 -12.28 22.64 -5.46
CA THR A 72 -10.83 22.80 -5.50
C THR A 72 -10.36 23.77 -4.42
N ASP A 73 -11.03 24.91 -4.26
CA ASP A 73 -10.73 25.91 -3.24
C ASP A 73 -10.88 25.33 -1.84
N ARG A 74 -11.93 24.54 -1.56
CA ARG A 74 -12.06 23.83 -0.27
C ARG A 74 -10.94 22.83 -0.03
N LYS A 75 -10.52 22.10 -1.06
CA LYS A 75 -9.42 21.12 -0.94
C LYS A 75 -8.08 21.84 -0.70
N VAL A 76 -7.85 22.96 -1.37
CA VAL A 76 -6.66 23.80 -1.18
C VAL A 76 -6.65 24.41 0.21
N GLU A 77 -7.77 24.97 0.67
CA GLU A 77 -7.89 25.58 2.00
C GLU A 77 -7.71 24.55 3.13
N TYR A 78 -8.25 23.34 2.96
CA TYR A 78 -8.01 22.23 3.87
C TYR A 78 -6.54 21.79 3.90
N ALA A 79 -5.89 21.72 2.74
CA ALA A 79 -4.48 21.37 2.64
C ALA A 79 -3.59 22.43 3.29
N ILE A 80 -3.87 23.72 3.05
CA ILE A 80 -3.19 24.86 3.69
C ILE A 80 -3.38 24.81 5.21
N GLY A 81 -4.59 24.54 5.69
CA GLY A 81 -4.86 24.41 7.14
C GLY A 81 -4.06 23.28 7.80
N LYS A 82 -3.96 22.12 7.15
CA LYS A 82 -3.10 21.02 7.63
C LYS A 82 -1.62 21.38 7.59
N LEU A 83 -1.18 22.05 6.54
CA LEU A 83 0.20 22.45 6.39
C LEU A 83 0.61 23.45 7.47
N HIS A 84 -0.28 24.38 7.83
CA HIS A 84 -0.09 25.33 8.94
C HIS A 84 -0.04 24.66 10.31
N VAL A 85 -0.84 23.60 10.54
CA VAL A 85 -0.76 22.80 11.79
C VAL A 85 0.58 22.07 11.89
N ILE A 86 1.03 21.45 10.78
CA ILE A 86 2.33 20.77 10.73
C ILE A 86 3.46 21.77 10.90
N GLU A 87 3.41 22.92 10.22
CA GLU A 87 4.39 23.99 10.34
C GLU A 87 4.47 24.47 11.79
N HIS A 88 3.33 24.73 12.43
CA HIS A 88 3.31 25.19 13.81
C HIS A 88 3.75 24.11 14.83
N GLU A 89 3.37 22.84 14.66
CA GLU A 89 3.80 21.76 15.59
C GLU A 89 5.26 21.35 15.40
N VAL A 90 5.74 21.34 14.16
CA VAL A 90 7.10 20.90 13.81
C VAL A 90 8.10 22.04 13.94
N MET A 91 7.76 23.26 13.51
CA MET A 91 8.68 24.41 13.57
C MET A 91 8.71 25.09 14.94
N ASN A 92 7.61 25.21 15.70
CA ASN A 92 7.71 25.80 17.05
C ASN A 92 8.47 24.94 18.06
N ASN A 93 8.68 23.66 17.76
CA ASN A 93 9.52 22.79 18.58
C ASN A 93 10.95 22.68 18.06
N ASP A 94 11.41 23.47 17.08
CA ASP A 94 12.76 23.39 16.50
C ASP A 94 13.17 21.97 16.04
N GLY A 95 12.20 21.09 15.76
CA GLY A 95 12.47 19.66 15.53
C GLY A 95 12.99 18.89 16.76
N SER A 96 13.02 19.49 17.95
CA SER A 96 13.46 18.87 19.22
C SER A 96 12.65 17.62 19.57
N SER A 97 11.33 17.65 19.44
CA SER A 97 10.47 16.49 19.74
C SER A 97 10.77 15.28 18.85
N LEU A 98 11.10 15.53 17.57
CA LEU A 98 11.52 14.47 16.64
C LEU A 98 12.92 13.97 17.00
N LYS A 99 13.85 14.87 17.27
CA LYS A 99 15.23 14.55 17.68
C LYS A 99 15.28 13.74 18.99
N ASP A 100 14.46 14.12 19.97
CA ASP A 100 14.34 13.42 21.26
C ASP A 100 13.72 12.03 21.08
N SER A 101 12.80 11.89 20.13
CA SER A 101 12.21 10.59 19.78
C SER A 101 13.22 9.70 19.07
N VAL A 102 14.03 10.25 18.16
CA VAL A 102 15.14 9.54 17.52
C VAL A 102 16.17 9.09 18.55
N HIS A 103 16.63 9.97 19.45
CA HIS A 103 17.57 9.60 20.51
C HIS A 103 17.03 8.53 21.47
N ARG A 104 15.73 8.58 21.81
CA ARG A 104 15.10 7.51 22.59
C ARG A 104 15.08 6.17 21.85
N ILE A 105 14.82 6.19 20.54
CA ILE A 105 14.83 4.98 19.71
C ILE A 105 16.26 4.43 19.62
N GLU A 106 17.26 5.27 19.38
CA GLU A 106 18.68 4.88 19.35
C GLU A 106 19.12 4.24 20.68
N GLY A 107 18.77 4.84 21.83
CA GLY A 107 19.07 4.25 23.13
C GLY A 107 18.38 2.90 23.38
N ARG A 108 17.15 2.74 22.90
CA ARG A 108 16.43 1.45 22.95
C ARG A 108 17.04 0.41 22.02
N LEU A 109 17.61 0.83 20.90
CA LEU A 109 18.28 -0.05 19.95
C LEU A 109 19.60 -0.55 20.54
N ALA A 110 20.42 0.36 21.08
CA ALA A 110 21.70 0.01 21.73
C ALA A 110 21.49 -0.95 22.91
N SER A 111 20.53 -0.66 23.79
CA SER A 111 20.18 -1.58 24.88
C SER A 111 19.54 -2.90 24.41
N GLY A 112 18.96 -2.93 23.21
CA GLY A 112 18.51 -4.15 22.56
C GLY A 112 19.69 -5.01 22.11
N ASP A 113 20.69 -4.39 21.49
CA ASP A 113 21.91 -5.04 21.01
C ASP A 113 22.70 -5.69 22.18
N ASP A 114 22.90 -4.95 23.26
CA ASP A 114 23.54 -5.46 24.49
C ASP A 114 22.81 -6.69 25.07
N ARG A 115 21.46 -6.72 24.94
CA ARG A 115 20.65 -7.85 25.40
C ARG A 115 20.75 -9.04 24.47
N PHE A 116 20.83 -8.80 23.15
CA PHE A 116 21.04 -9.86 22.17
C PHE A 116 22.40 -10.52 22.35
N GLU A 117 23.47 -9.73 22.50
CA GLU A 117 24.83 -10.25 22.74
C GLU A 117 24.88 -11.10 24.02
N ARG A 118 24.21 -10.67 25.10
CA ARG A 118 24.12 -11.45 26.34
C ARG A 118 23.37 -12.78 26.14
N ILE A 119 22.25 -12.76 25.41
CA ILE A 119 21.47 -13.97 25.14
C ILE A 119 22.28 -14.93 24.27
N GLU A 120 22.99 -14.43 23.26
CA GLU A 120 23.84 -15.23 22.39
C GLU A 120 24.94 -15.93 23.21
N GLY A 121 25.63 -15.20 24.09
CA GLY A 121 26.62 -15.80 25.01
C GLY A 121 26.03 -16.86 25.93
N GLN A 122 24.81 -16.65 26.47
CA GLN A 122 24.13 -17.65 27.29
C GLN A 122 23.74 -18.89 26.49
N MET A 123 23.30 -18.73 25.23
CA MET A 123 22.97 -19.84 24.36
C MET A 123 24.21 -20.67 24.03
N ASP A 124 25.34 -20.02 23.74
CA ASP A 124 26.61 -20.69 23.47
C ASP A 124 27.10 -21.52 24.66
N GLU A 125 27.01 -20.95 25.88
CA GLU A 125 27.33 -21.66 27.12
C GLU A 125 26.43 -22.88 27.34
N VAL A 126 25.12 -22.74 27.12
CA VAL A 126 24.15 -23.84 27.27
C VAL A 126 24.39 -24.94 26.23
N LEU A 127 24.68 -24.58 24.98
CA LEU A 127 24.95 -25.54 23.90
C LEU A 127 26.27 -26.28 24.14
N THR A 128 27.32 -25.57 24.53
CA THR A 128 28.62 -26.15 24.87
C THR A 128 28.47 -27.12 26.05
N GLY A 129 27.82 -26.69 27.14
CA GLY A 129 27.57 -27.55 28.29
C GLY A 129 26.68 -28.75 27.99
N SER A 130 25.72 -28.61 27.07
CA SER A 130 24.88 -29.74 26.63
C SER A 130 25.68 -30.76 25.82
N THR A 131 26.61 -30.29 24.98
CA THR A 131 27.49 -31.15 24.18
C THR A 131 28.41 -31.96 25.08
N GLU A 132 29.07 -31.33 26.05
CA GLU A 132 29.92 -32.04 27.03
C GLU A 132 29.15 -33.07 27.88
N ARG A 133 27.87 -32.80 28.15
CA ARG A 133 27.02 -33.75 28.87
C ARG A 133 26.65 -34.94 27.99
N LEU A 134 26.37 -34.72 26.71
CA LEU A 134 26.11 -35.79 25.75
C LEU A 134 27.35 -36.67 25.54
N ASP A 135 28.54 -36.07 25.41
CA ASP A 135 29.79 -36.81 25.29
C ASP A 135 30.05 -37.70 26.51
N ARG A 136 29.80 -37.17 27.72
CA ARG A 136 29.87 -37.95 28.96
C ARG A 136 28.84 -39.08 29.01
N PHE A 137 27.61 -38.84 28.54
CA PHE A 137 26.60 -39.88 28.46
C PHE A 137 27.01 -40.98 27.46
N GLU A 138 27.57 -40.61 26.31
CA GLU A 138 28.08 -41.56 25.32
C GLU A 138 29.20 -42.44 25.89
N ASP A 139 30.14 -41.84 26.63
CA ASP A 139 31.23 -42.58 27.28
C ASP A 139 30.74 -43.57 28.35
N ILE A 140 29.74 -43.16 29.15
CA ILE A 140 29.07 -44.06 30.11
C ILE A 140 28.38 -45.22 29.40
N LEU A 141 27.69 -44.97 28.28
CA LEU A 141 27.04 -46.03 27.52
C LEU A 141 28.06 -46.99 26.90
N ARG A 142 29.19 -46.48 26.41
CA ARG A 142 30.28 -47.30 25.87
C ARG A 142 30.88 -48.21 26.95
N THR A 143 31.23 -47.65 28.10
CA THR A 143 31.80 -48.42 29.23
C THR A 143 30.82 -49.47 29.76
N LEU A 144 29.52 -49.16 29.80
CA LEU A 144 28.49 -50.14 30.18
C LEU A 144 28.39 -51.29 29.16
N ALA A 145 28.44 -50.98 27.86
CA ALA A 145 28.41 -51.99 26.80
C ALA A 145 29.64 -52.90 26.83
N GLU A 146 30.83 -52.33 27.05
CA GLU A 146 32.08 -53.09 27.23
C GLU A 146 32.00 -53.99 28.48
N GLY A 147 31.50 -53.45 29.59
CA GLY A 147 31.28 -54.20 30.83
C GLY A 147 30.31 -55.36 30.66
N GLN A 148 29.18 -55.16 29.96
CA GLN A 148 28.23 -56.23 29.65
C GLN A 148 28.86 -57.33 28.79
N ASN A 149 29.64 -56.95 27.77
CA ASN A 149 30.31 -57.92 26.90
C ASN A 149 31.37 -58.76 27.64
N LEU A 150 32.00 -58.22 28.68
CA LEU A 150 32.98 -58.96 29.50
C LEU A 150 32.32 -59.84 30.56
N VAL A 151 31.29 -59.32 31.22
CA VAL A 151 30.66 -59.95 32.39
C VAL A 151 29.67 -61.04 31.98
N TRP A 152 28.91 -60.84 30.91
CA TRP A 152 27.85 -61.77 30.51
C TRP A 152 28.36 -63.17 30.10
N PRO A 153 29.46 -63.31 29.33
CA PRO A 153 30.03 -64.62 29.03
C PRO A 153 30.54 -65.36 30.28
N ALA A 154 31.12 -64.62 31.24
CA ALA A 154 31.62 -65.20 32.49
C ALA A 154 30.48 -65.71 33.39
N ILE A 155 29.40 -64.93 33.51
CA ILE A 155 28.17 -65.36 34.21
C ILE A 155 27.57 -66.59 33.51
N LYS A 156 27.46 -66.56 32.18
CA LYS A 156 26.91 -67.68 31.41
C LYS A 156 27.73 -68.96 31.61
N ALA A 157 29.06 -68.88 31.56
CA ALA A 157 29.95 -70.01 31.81
C ALA A 157 29.84 -70.53 33.26
N ALA A 158 29.68 -69.65 34.25
CA ALA A 158 29.48 -70.05 35.65
C ALA A 158 28.13 -70.77 35.86
N VAL A 159 27.07 -70.31 35.20
CA VAL A 159 25.76 -70.95 35.23
C VAL A 159 25.79 -72.31 34.54
N GLU A 160 26.41 -72.41 33.35
CA GLU A 160 26.51 -73.67 32.60
C GLU A 160 27.44 -74.70 33.27
N SER A 161 28.42 -74.26 34.05
CA SER A 161 29.32 -75.14 34.82
C SER A 161 28.78 -75.52 36.20
N THR A 162 27.63 -74.99 36.63
CA THR A 162 26.98 -75.40 37.87
C THR A 162 26.30 -76.76 37.65
N PRO A 163 26.79 -77.86 38.24
CA PRO A 163 26.17 -79.17 38.06
C PRO A 163 24.75 -79.12 38.63
N ALA A 164 23.78 -79.60 37.85
CA ALA A 164 22.42 -79.80 38.33
C ALA A 164 22.47 -80.70 39.58
N ASP A 165 22.09 -80.15 40.72
CA ASP A 165 22.06 -80.83 42.00
C ASP A 165 21.24 -82.13 41.87
N PRO A 166 21.84 -83.33 41.99
CA PRO A 166 21.10 -84.58 41.92
C PRO A 166 20.43 -84.86 43.28
N ALA A 167 19.60 -83.94 43.77
CA ALA A 167 18.71 -84.20 44.88
C ALA A 167 17.40 -84.83 44.34
N THR A 168 17.51 -86.07 43.88
CA THR A 168 16.35 -86.99 43.88
C THR A 168 16.52 -87.89 45.11
N PRO A 169 15.86 -87.62 46.25
CA PRO A 169 15.73 -88.62 47.28
C PRO A 169 14.72 -89.64 46.79
N GLY A 170 15.16 -90.89 46.66
CA GLY A 170 14.32 -92.00 46.23
C GLY A 170 13.12 -92.21 47.14
N SER A 171 12.02 -92.60 46.51
CA SER A 171 10.99 -93.47 47.06
C SER A 171 10.46 -94.35 45.95
#